data_AF-A0A8T5FY64-F1
#
_entry.id   AF-A0A8T5FY64-F1
#
_cell.length_a   1.000
_cell.length_b   1.000
_cell.length_c   1.000
_cell.angle_alpha   90.00
_cell.angle_beta   90.00
_cell.angle_gamma   90.00
#
_symmetry.space_group_name_H-M   'P 1'
#
loop_
_entity.id
_entity.type
_entity.pdbx_description
1 polymer ?
#
loop_
_entity_poly.entity_id
_entity_poly.type
_entity_poly.pdbx_seq_one_letter_code
_entity_poly.pdbx_strand_id
1 'polypeptide(L)'
;MNKILAYLVISIFLINPVLALSITEMKSQIESASSDMSSFFDSIPKEDMIIIKGSKLSTEEKMVFNLIKSNMDKLQGIEIVPDTMQIDGSKYPVFLGSQKTNYALKNLEGKFIEEQNSLYSPIIIRKGLFNGKRSMILSSEREINNNENHAIKKSPLNLVMNEKYVPIVATLISMFLLYLWQVIGKTVMETINEFISSKLIDKKAKKKRQRKIKKNEFVNLNEIIAFIITVLVFSFIMSWTWTSDFNGFKKIFMINLIVVFVITFIREIARLIFCYKFKLISELIFWRFGTVLTIISTLLGNTFSLASYTLLNEGTKDLKKYGKISFMISMFTFVVAIVTYVINLFSPSLILQMLFVYSIMTLFIEMFPKEPFTGYDIRLWSNTVWFISYVVIIIAYVSMNFTLYV
;
A
#
# COMPACT_ATOMS: atom_id res chain seq x y z
N MET A 1 8.90 21.88 -20.35
CA MET A 1 7.71 21.11 -19.93
C MET A 1 7.52 19.88 -20.81
N ASN A 2 7.67 20.01 -22.13
CA ASN A 2 7.44 18.95 -23.13
C ASN A 2 8.22 17.64 -22.94
N LYS A 3 9.46 17.66 -22.42
CA LYS A 3 10.23 16.43 -22.18
C LYS A 3 9.71 15.60 -20.99
N ILE A 4 9.06 16.22 -20.01
CA ILE A 4 8.48 15.53 -18.85
C ILE A 4 7.19 14.83 -19.26
N LEU A 5 6.35 15.52 -20.04
CA LEU A 5 5.19 14.92 -20.68
C LEU A 5 5.63 13.75 -21.56
N ALA A 6 6.72 13.88 -22.31
CA ALA A 6 7.25 12.78 -23.12
C ALA A 6 7.69 11.56 -22.29
N TYR A 7 8.39 11.72 -21.16
CA TYR A 7 8.75 10.57 -20.31
C TYR A 7 7.54 9.92 -19.63
N LEU A 8 6.55 10.72 -19.23
CA LEU A 8 5.30 10.24 -18.63
C LEU A 8 4.43 9.53 -19.68
N VAL A 9 4.40 10.04 -20.91
CA VAL A 9 3.78 9.41 -22.07
C VAL A 9 4.53 8.13 -22.46
N ILE A 10 5.87 8.12 -22.50
CA ILE A 10 6.66 6.90 -22.80
C ILE A 10 6.44 5.82 -21.75
N SER A 11 6.38 6.18 -20.46
CA SER A 11 6.05 5.21 -19.40
C SER A 11 4.61 4.70 -19.57
N ILE A 12 3.62 5.56 -19.80
CA ILE A 12 2.25 5.16 -20.14
C ILE A 12 2.22 4.24 -21.38
N PHE A 13 3.00 4.52 -22.42
CA PHE A 13 3.07 3.73 -23.66
C PHE A 13 3.77 2.38 -23.47
N LEU A 14 4.76 2.27 -22.58
CA LEU A 14 5.38 0.99 -22.21
C LEU A 14 4.46 0.13 -21.33
N ILE A 15 3.58 0.77 -20.57
CA ILE A 15 2.59 0.10 -19.72
C ILE A 15 1.35 -0.33 -20.54
N ASN A 16 1.00 0.41 -21.59
CA ASN A 16 -0.17 0.18 -22.43
C ASN A 16 -0.26 -1.24 -23.03
N PRO A 17 0.80 -1.86 -23.60
CA PRO A 17 0.71 -3.23 -24.13
C PRO A 17 0.50 -4.27 -23.03
N VAL A 18 1.07 -4.08 -21.83
CA VAL A 18 0.86 -4.97 -20.68
C VAL A 18 -0.58 -4.86 -20.18
N LEU A 19 -1.11 -3.64 -20.08
CA LEU A 19 -2.50 -3.40 -19.72
C LEU A 19 -3.47 -3.96 -20.78
N ALA A 20 -3.20 -3.75 -22.07
CA ALA A 20 -4.04 -4.26 -23.15
C ALA A 20 -4.09 -5.79 -23.19
N LEU A 21 -2.95 -6.45 -22.96
CA LEU A 21 -2.90 -7.91 -22.85
C LEU A 21 -3.74 -8.39 -21.66
N SER A 22 -3.57 -7.75 -20.49
CA SER A 22 -4.33 -8.10 -19.28
C SER A 22 -5.84 -7.87 -19.42
N ILE A 23 -6.26 -6.83 -20.15
CA ILE A 23 -7.69 -6.52 -20.38
C ILE A 23 -8.32 -7.57 -21.29
N THR A 24 -7.60 -8.00 -22.33
CA THR A 24 -8.10 -9.00 -23.29
C THR A 24 -8.25 -10.36 -22.62
N GLU A 25 -7.24 -10.78 -21.85
CA GLU A 25 -7.28 -12.01 -21.08
C GLU A 25 -8.39 -11.96 -20.02
N MET A 26 -8.53 -10.85 -19.30
CA MET A 26 -9.60 -10.63 -18.33
C MET A 26 -10.99 -10.76 -18.95
N LYS A 27 -11.24 -10.17 -20.13
CA LYS A 27 -12.54 -10.27 -20.79
C LYS A 27 -12.91 -11.74 -21.07
N SER A 28 -11.95 -12.50 -21.59
CA SER A 28 -12.11 -13.95 -21.84
C SER A 28 -12.38 -14.73 -20.54
N GLN A 29 -11.66 -14.41 -19.47
CA GLN A 29 -11.85 -15.04 -18.15
C GLN A 29 -13.22 -14.71 -17.54
N ILE A 30 -13.69 -13.47 -17.66
CA ILE A 30 -15.03 -13.05 -17.19
C ILE A 30 -16.13 -13.74 -17.99
N GLU A 31 -16.00 -13.83 -19.32
CA GLU A 31 -16.95 -14.56 -20.17
C GLU A 31 -17.00 -16.04 -19.81
N SER A 32 -15.84 -16.65 -19.57
CA SER A 32 -15.72 -18.05 -19.12
C SER A 32 -16.35 -18.26 -17.74
N ALA A 33 -16.08 -17.36 -16.79
CA ALA A 33 -16.69 -17.37 -15.46
C ALA A 33 -18.22 -17.22 -15.54
N SER A 34 -18.72 -16.30 -16.38
CA SER A 34 -20.16 -16.10 -16.58
C SER A 34 -20.85 -17.33 -17.17
N SER A 35 -20.20 -18.00 -18.11
CA SER A 35 -20.67 -19.27 -18.67
C SER A 35 -20.73 -20.38 -17.60
N ASP A 36 -19.67 -20.53 -16.81
CA ASP A 36 -19.60 -21.53 -15.73
C ASP A 36 -20.64 -21.24 -14.63
N MET A 37 -20.85 -19.98 -14.28
CA MET A 37 -21.91 -19.56 -13.36
C MET A 37 -23.30 -19.88 -13.92
N SER A 38 -23.54 -19.59 -15.20
CA SER A 38 -24.85 -19.82 -15.84
C SER A 38 -25.28 -21.28 -15.73
N SER A 39 -24.35 -22.23 -15.92
CA SER A 39 -24.66 -23.66 -15.76
C SER A 39 -25.22 -24.02 -14.36
N PHE A 40 -24.76 -23.33 -13.31
CA PHE A 40 -25.26 -23.54 -11.95
C PHE A 40 -26.64 -22.91 -11.76
N PHE A 41 -26.80 -21.64 -12.15
CA PHE A 41 -28.06 -20.90 -12.01
C PHE A 41 -29.18 -21.48 -12.87
N ASP A 42 -28.86 -22.16 -13.97
CA ASP A 42 -29.84 -22.79 -14.85
C ASP A 42 -30.42 -24.07 -14.26
N SER A 43 -29.71 -24.66 -13.29
CA SER A 43 -30.12 -25.92 -12.66
C SER A 43 -31.01 -25.75 -11.43
N ILE A 44 -31.25 -24.51 -10.97
CA ILE A 44 -31.97 -24.20 -9.73
C ILE A 44 -33.01 -23.09 -9.99
N PRO A 45 -34.27 -23.24 -9.55
CA PRO A 45 -35.26 -22.16 -9.63
C PRO A 45 -34.83 -20.92 -8.84
N LYS A 46 -35.09 -19.72 -9.37
CA LYS A 46 -34.68 -18.44 -8.73
C LYS A 46 -35.24 -18.26 -7.32
N GLU A 47 -36.46 -18.73 -7.09
CA GLU A 47 -37.21 -18.59 -5.83
C GLU A 47 -36.56 -19.40 -4.69
N ASP A 48 -35.89 -20.49 -5.05
CA ASP A 48 -35.20 -21.38 -4.12
C ASP A 48 -33.77 -20.94 -3.85
N MET A 49 -33.28 -19.84 -4.46
CA MET A 49 -31.92 -19.35 -4.28
C MET A 49 -31.83 -18.19 -3.30
N ILE A 50 -30.72 -18.13 -2.59
CA ILE A 50 -30.39 -17.01 -1.70
C ILE A 50 -28.92 -16.62 -1.87
N ILE A 51 -28.67 -15.32 -2.02
CA ILE A 51 -27.30 -14.80 -2.09
C ILE A 51 -26.91 -14.29 -0.70
N ILE A 52 -25.87 -14.88 -0.13
CA ILE A 52 -25.35 -14.51 1.19
C ILE A 52 -24.12 -13.64 0.99
N LYS A 53 -24.28 -12.35 1.29
CA LYS A 53 -23.22 -11.35 1.08
C LYS A 53 -22.30 -11.27 2.29
N GLY A 54 -21.01 -11.50 2.07
CA GLY A 54 -19.98 -11.33 3.10
C GLY A 54 -19.94 -9.91 3.66
N SER A 55 -19.91 -9.81 4.98
CA SER A 55 -19.87 -8.55 5.73
C SER A 55 -18.54 -7.80 5.55
N LYS A 56 -17.46 -8.52 5.27
CA LYS A 56 -16.10 -7.97 5.12
C LYS A 56 -15.61 -7.89 3.67
N LEU A 57 -16.52 -7.94 2.70
CA LEU A 57 -16.17 -7.72 1.29
C LEU A 57 -15.62 -6.30 1.08
N SER A 58 -14.48 -6.21 0.40
CA SER A 58 -13.89 -4.95 -0.06
C SER A 58 -14.80 -4.22 -1.04
N THR A 59 -14.51 -2.94 -1.29
CA THR A 59 -15.34 -2.11 -2.18
C THR A 59 -15.26 -2.61 -3.62
N GLU A 60 -14.10 -3.10 -4.03
CA GLU A 60 -13.80 -3.57 -5.37
C GLU A 60 -14.43 -4.94 -5.61
N GLU A 61 -14.39 -5.84 -4.62
CA GLU A 61 -15.16 -7.10 -4.68
C GLU A 61 -16.65 -6.81 -4.85
N LYS A 62 -17.19 -5.85 -4.09
CA LYS A 62 -18.59 -5.41 -4.27
C LYS A 62 -18.85 -4.89 -5.69
N MET A 63 -17.92 -4.15 -6.29
CA MET A 63 -18.03 -3.69 -7.68
C MET A 63 -18.00 -4.84 -8.67
N VAL A 64 -17.04 -5.78 -8.54
CA VAL A 64 -16.94 -6.97 -9.39
C VAL A 64 -18.22 -7.80 -9.30
N PHE A 65 -18.73 -8.05 -8.09
CA PHE A 65 -19.99 -8.78 -7.92
C PHE A 65 -21.19 -8.04 -8.48
N ASN A 66 -21.24 -6.71 -8.36
CA ASN A 66 -22.30 -5.91 -8.98
C ASN A 66 -22.24 -5.96 -10.51
N LEU A 67 -21.04 -5.98 -11.10
CA LEU A 67 -20.84 -6.13 -12.56
C LEU A 67 -21.27 -7.52 -13.04
N ILE A 68 -20.93 -8.58 -12.30
CA ILE A 68 -21.40 -9.93 -12.62
C ILE A 68 -22.93 -9.98 -12.54
N LYS A 69 -23.52 -9.39 -11.49
CA LYS A 69 -24.97 -9.30 -11.33
C LYS A 69 -25.65 -8.55 -12.48
N SER A 70 -25.09 -7.44 -12.95
CA SER A 70 -25.66 -6.69 -14.07
C SER A 70 -25.58 -7.44 -15.39
N ASN A 71 -24.57 -8.29 -15.56
CA ASN A 71 -24.36 -9.08 -16.79
C ASN A 71 -25.14 -10.41 -16.80
N MET A 72 -25.78 -10.78 -15.69
CA MET A 72 -26.56 -12.01 -15.60
C MET A 72 -28.00 -11.67 -15.21
N ASP A 73 -28.89 -11.58 -16.20
CA ASP A 73 -30.34 -11.36 -16.01
C ASP A 73 -30.97 -12.37 -15.03
N LYS A 74 -30.35 -13.55 -14.89
CA LYS A 74 -30.78 -14.59 -13.96
C LYS A 74 -30.50 -14.25 -12.49
N LEU A 75 -29.50 -13.43 -12.19
CA LEU A 75 -29.20 -12.93 -10.84
C LEU A 75 -30.09 -11.76 -10.41
N GLN A 76 -30.83 -11.16 -11.35
CA GLN A 76 -31.80 -10.11 -11.03
C GLN A 76 -33.02 -10.72 -10.33
N GLY A 77 -33.41 -10.13 -9.20
CA GLY A 77 -34.55 -10.55 -8.38
C GLY A 77 -34.25 -11.58 -7.29
N ILE A 78 -33.04 -12.17 -7.24
CA ILE A 78 -32.66 -13.09 -6.16
C ILE A 78 -32.46 -12.29 -4.85
N GLU A 79 -32.98 -12.83 -3.76
CA GLU A 79 -32.84 -12.26 -2.42
C GLU A 79 -31.36 -12.21 -1.99
N ILE A 80 -30.90 -11.04 -1.55
CA ILE A 80 -29.55 -10.85 -0.99
C ILE A 80 -29.69 -10.57 0.50
N VAL A 81 -29.12 -11.46 1.31
CA VAL A 81 -29.09 -11.31 2.77
C VAL A 81 -27.65 -11.11 3.26
N PRO A 82 -27.44 -10.41 4.38
CA PRO A 82 -26.15 -10.35 5.04
C PRO A 82 -25.78 -11.71 5.64
N ASP A 83 -24.48 -12.02 5.67
CA ASP A 83 -23.88 -13.23 6.25
C ASP A 83 -24.06 -13.41 7.77
N THR A 84 -24.74 -12.48 8.44
CA THR A 84 -25.10 -12.56 9.86
C THR A 84 -26.51 -13.12 10.10
N MET A 85 -27.32 -13.28 9.05
CA MET A 85 -28.66 -13.88 9.17
C MET A 85 -28.59 -15.41 9.20
N GLN A 86 -29.57 -16.03 9.87
CA GLN A 86 -29.74 -17.48 9.78
C GLN A 86 -30.10 -17.85 8.34
N ILE A 87 -29.35 -18.81 7.79
CA ILE A 87 -29.61 -19.34 6.46
C ILE A 87 -30.83 -20.24 6.54
N ASP A 88 -31.88 -19.89 5.81
CA ASP A 88 -33.00 -20.80 5.62
C ASP A 88 -32.49 -22.08 4.93
N GLY A 89 -32.55 -23.20 5.66
CA GLY A 89 -32.13 -24.51 5.16
C GLY A 89 -32.95 -25.01 3.96
N SER A 90 -34.06 -24.34 3.61
CA SER A 90 -34.87 -24.61 2.44
C SER A 90 -34.22 -24.12 1.13
N LYS A 91 -33.38 -23.08 1.17
CA LYS A 91 -32.81 -22.43 -0.03
C LYS A 91 -31.42 -22.96 -0.40
N TYR A 92 -31.04 -22.79 -1.67
CA TYR A 92 -29.71 -23.04 -2.22
C TYR A 92 -28.83 -21.79 -2.06
N PRO A 93 -27.81 -21.82 -1.18
CA PRO A 93 -27.03 -20.63 -0.89
C PRO A 93 -25.94 -20.39 -1.93
N VAL A 94 -25.82 -19.14 -2.36
CA VAL A 94 -24.67 -18.61 -3.11
C VAL A 94 -23.93 -17.62 -2.22
N PHE A 95 -22.70 -17.94 -1.86
CA PHE A 95 -21.89 -17.09 -0.98
C PHE A 95 -21.05 -16.12 -1.79
N LEU A 96 -21.14 -14.83 -1.48
CA LEU A 96 -20.21 -13.82 -1.97
C LEU A 96 -19.12 -13.60 -0.93
N GLY A 97 -17.87 -13.86 -1.32
CA GLY A 97 -16.69 -13.84 -0.47
C GLY A 97 -16.27 -15.23 0.02
N SER A 98 -14.97 -15.39 0.30
CA SER A 98 -14.43 -16.61 0.92
C SER A 98 -14.69 -16.66 2.43
N GLN A 99 -14.18 -17.68 3.11
CA GLN A 99 -14.19 -17.77 4.59
C GLN A 99 -13.52 -16.56 5.29
N LYS A 100 -12.67 -15.80 4.59
CA LYS A 100 -12.08 -14.56 5.15
C LYS A 100 -13.10 -13.44 5.26
N THR A 101 -13.95 -13.31 4.24
CA THR A 101 -14.84 -12.16 4.07
C THR A 101 -16.32 -12.45 4.36
N ASN A 102 -16.68 -13.74 4.44
CA ASN A 102 -18.03 -14.22 4.69
C ASN A 102 -18.10 -15.01 6.01
N TYR A 103 -18.77 -14.41 7.00
CA TYR A 103 -18.90 -14.94 8.36
C TYR A 103 -19.68 -16.26 8.42
N ALA A 104 -20.70 -16.39 7.58
CA ALA A 104 -21.47 -17.63 7.48
C ALA A 104 -20.57 -18.80 7.05
N LEU A 105 -19.67 -18.58 6.08
CA LEU A 105 -18.69 -19.60 5.69
C LEU A 105 -17.62 -19.84 6.75
N LYS A 106 -17.15 -18.79 7.44
CA LYS A 106 -16.10 -18.87 8.45
C LYS A 106 -16.47 -19.73 9.65
N ASN A 107 -17.70 -19.57 10.15
CA ASN A 107 -18.16 -20.25 11.36
C ASN A 107 -18.64 -21.68 11.13
N LEU A 108 -18.61 -22.14 9.89
CA LEU A 108 -19.16 -23.44 9.49
C LEU A 108 -18.07 -24.38 8.96
N GLU A 109 -16.89 -24.36 9.60
CA GLU A 109 -15.81 -25.31 9.33
C GLU A 109 -16.36 -26.76 9.32
N GLY A 110 -16.26 -27.41 8.15
CA GLY A 110 -16.68 -28.80 7.94
C GLY A 110 -18.02 -29.03 7.20
N LYS A 111 -18.75 -27.98 6.77
CA LYS A 111 -20.08 -28.13 6.13
C LYS A 111 -20.15 -27.86 4.63
N PHE A 112 -19.17 -27.18 4.06
CA PHE A 112 -19.05 -27.03 2.60
C PHE A 112 -18.10 -28.10 2.06
N ILE A 113 -18.64 -29.02 1.27
CA ILE A 113 -17.86 -30.06 0.59
C ILE A 113 -17.61 -29.57 -0.83
N GLU A 114 -16.36 -29.19 -1.11
CA GLU A 114 -15.94 -28.72 -2.43
C GLU A 114 -15.93 -29.87 -3.44
N GLU A 115 -16.65 -29.71 -4.55
CA GLU A 115 -16.69 -30.67 -5.65
C GLU A 115 -15.89 -30.17 -6.85
N GLN A 116 -15.91 -28.85 -7.08
CA GLN A 116 -15.23 -28.22 -8.19
C GLN A 116 -14.68 -26.85 -7.76
N ASN A 117 -13.46 -26.55 -8.22
CA ASN A 117 -12.81 -25.26 -8.03
C ASN A 117 -12.26 -24.76 -9.38
N SER A 118 -12.87 -23.71 -9.90
CA SER A 118 -12.49 -23.06 -11.14
C SER A 118 -11.90 -21.67 -10.85
N LEU A 119 -10.70 -21.42 -11.35
CA LEU A 119 -10.00 -20.14 -11.23
C LEU A 119 -10.15 -19.35 -12.53
N TYR A 120 -10.82 -18.20 -12.47
CA TYR A 120 -11.04 -17.27 -13.58
C TYR A 120 -10.60 -15.86 -13.18
N SER A 121 -9.29 -15.58 -13.21
CA SER A 121 -8.74 -14.35 -12.63
C SER A 121 -9.50 -13.07 -13.09
N PRO A 122 -9.98 -12.21 -12.17
CA PRO A 122 -9.70 -12.19 -10.72
C PRO A 122 -10.73 -12.93 -9.84
N ILE A 123 -11.61 -13.76 -10.41
CA ILE A 123 -12.71 -14.47 -9.74
C ILE A 123 -12.35 -15.94 -9.51
N ILE A 124 -12.78 -16.47 -8.38
CA ILE A 124 -12.74 -17.90 -8.06
C ILE A 124 -14.17 -18.38 -7.86
N ILE A 125 -14.52 -19.45 -8.56
CA ILE A 125 -15.81 -20.11 -8.45
C ILE A 125 -15.57 -21.48 -7.84
N ARG A 126 -16.15 -21.72 -6.67
CA ARG A 126 -16.18 -23.04 -6.05
C ARG A 126 -17.60 -23.54 -6.00
N LYS A 127 -17.84 -24.74 -6.53
CA LYS A 127 -19.13 -25.42 -6.49
C LYS A 127 -19.02 -26.63 -5.57
N GLY A 128 -20.08 -26.90 -4.84
CA GLY A 128 -20.08 -28.01 -3.90
C GLY A 128 -21.40 -28.15 -3.18
N LEU A 129 -21.36 -28.85 -2.05
CA LEU A 129 -22.52 -29.08 -1.20
C LEU A 129 -22.38 -28.33 0.13
N PHE A 130 -23.39 -27.53 0.47
CA PHE A 130 -23.55 -26.91 1.77
C PHE A 130 -24.77 -27.53 2.47
N ASN A 131 -24.56 -28.19 3.62
CA ASN A 131 -25.60 -28.96 4.32
C ASN A 131 -26.33 -29.96 3.41
N GLY A 132 -25.61 -30.60 2.48
CA GLY A 132 -26.18 -31.55 1.51
C GLY A 132 -26.93 -30.92 0.33
N LYS A 133 -27.00 -29.59 0.23
CA LYS A 133 -27.58 -28.88 -0.91
C LYS A 133 -26.51 -28.25 -1.78
N ARG A 134 -26.75 -28.20 -3.10
CA ARG A 134 -25.85 -27.51 -4.03
C ARG A 134 -25.64 -26.06 -3.62
N SER A 135 -24.39 -25.64 -3.66
CA SER A 135 -23.99 -24.29 -3.27
C SER A 135 -22.81 -23.84 -4.11
N MET A 136 -22.67 -22.53 -4.20
CA MET A 136 -21.59 -21.88 -4.93
C MET A 136 -20.95 -20.82 -4.03
N ILE A 137 -19.63 -20.77 -4.02
CA ILE A 137 -18.85 -19.69 -3.42
C ILE A 137 -18.22 -18.91 -4.56
N LEU A 138 -18.48 -17.61 -4.59
CA LEU A 138 -17.87 -16.65 -5.48
C LEU A 138 -16.93 -15.78 -4.64
N SER A 139 -15.63 -15.93 -4.83
CA SER A 139 -14.62 -15.16 -4.09
C SER A 139 -13.63 -14.51 -5.04
N SER A 140 -12.91 -13.49 -4.58
CA SER A 140 -11.84 -12.90 -5.37
C SER A 140 -10.53 -13.66 -5.17
N GLU A 141 -9.74 -13.81 -6.22
CA GLU A 141 -8.37 -14.32 -6.14
C GLU A 141 -7.50 -13.44 -5.21
N ARG A 142 -7.86 -12.16 -5.06
CA ARG A 142 -7.22 -11.24 -4.12
C ARG A 142 -7.32 -11.72 -2.67
N GLU A 143 -8.41 -12.39 -2.30
CA GLU A 143 -8.57 -12.92 -0.94
C GLU A 143 -7.55 -14.02 -0.63
N ILE A 144 -7.00 -14.69 -1.64
CA ILE A 144 -5.99 -15.75 -1.49
C ILE A 144 -4.58 -15.17 -1.58
N ASN A 145 -4.32 -14.37 -2.62
CA ASN A 145 -2.95 -13.98 -2.97
C ASN A 145 -2.47 -12.69 -2.27
N ASN A 146 -3.39 -11.82 -1.84
CA ASN A 146 -3.04 -10.65 -1.06
C ASN A 146 -3.16 -10.94 0.44
N ASN A 147 -2.31 -10.29 1.22
CA ASN A 147 -2.40 -10.33 2.68
C ASN A 147 -3.36 -9.28 3.22
N GLU A 148 -3.96 -9.60 4.37
CA GLU A 148 -4.69 -8.63 5.19
C GLU A 148 -3.70 -7.76 5.99
N ASN A 149 -4.09 -6.52 6.25
CA ASN A 149 -3.35 -5.67 7.17
C ASN A 149 -3.67 -6.07 8.62
N HIS A 150 -2.71 -6.71 9.28
CA HIS A 150 -2.84 -7.16 10.67
C HIS A 150 -2.44 -6.10 11.69
N ALA A 151 -1.86 -4.96 11.29
CA ALA A 151 -1.48 -3.90 12.22
C ALA A 151 -2.69 -3.33 12.97
N ILE A 152 -3.87 -3.29 12.32
CA ILE A 152 -5.13 -2.85 12.92
C ILE A 152 -5.48 -3.74 14.13
N LYS A 153 -5.47 -5.06 13.93
CA LYS A 153 -5.79 -6.05 14.96
C LYS A 153 -4.77 -6.05 16.10
N LYS A 154 -3.50 -5.77 15.80
CA LYS A 154 -2.40 -5.69 16.78
C LYS A 154 -2.31 -4.35 17.51
N SER A 155 -3.04 -3.34 17.04
CA SER A 155 -2.93 -1.98 17.58
C SER A 155 -3.51 -1.88 18.99
N PRO A 156 -2.85 -1.18 19.93
CA PRO A 156 -3.44 -0.88 21.23
C PRO A 156 -4.67 0.02 21.11
N LEU A 157 -4.84 0.77 20.01
CA LEU A 157 -6.04 1.58 19.78
C LEU A 157 -7.29 0.70 19.65
N ASN A 158 -7.15 -0.55 19.17
CA ASN A 158 -8.26 -1.49 19.04
C ASN A 158 -8.90 -1.87 20.39
N LEU A 159 -8.22 -1.59 21.52
CA LEU A 159 -8.78 -1.79 22.86
C LEU A 159 -9.85 -0.74 23.23
N VAL A 160 -9.84 0.41 22.56
CA VAL A 160 -10.67 1.57 22.92
C VAL A 160 -11.60 2.00 21.78
N MET A 161 -11.33 1.61 20.54
CA MET A 161 -12.15 1.95 19.38
C MET A 161 -12.30 0.77 18.42
N ASN A 162 -13.35 0.84 17.59
CA ASN A 162 -13.58 -0.15 16.55
C ASN A 162 -12.44 -0.16 15.50
N GLU A 163 -12.03 -1.36 15.07
CA GLU A 163 -11.01 -1.62 14.04
C GLU A 163 -11.12 -0.71 12.81
N LYS A 164 -12.35 -0.38 12.38
CA LYS A 164 -12.62 0.48 11.23
C LYS A 164 -12.00 1.89 11.35
N TYR A 165 -11.88 2.42 12.57
CA TYR A 165 -11.38 3.79 12.80
C TYR A 165 -9.90 3.83 13.19
N VAL A 166 -9.32 2.70 13.61
CA VAL A 166 -7.93 2.60 14.08
C VAL A 166 -6.92 3.18 13.06
N PRO A 167 -6.97 2.83 11.76
CA PRO A 167 -6.03 3.39 10.77
C PRO A 167 -6.08 4.92 10.66
N ILE A 168 -7.27 5.51 10.70
CA ILE A 168 -7.48 6.95 10.56
C ILE A 168 -6.90 7.66 11.79
N VAL A 169 -7.24 7.17 12.98
CA VAL A 169 -6.75 7.75 14.24
C VAL A 169 -5.23 7.58 14.35
N ALA A 170 -4.68 6.42 14.00
CA ALA A 170 -3.24 6.20 13.96
C ALA A 170 -2.52 7.19 13.03
N THR A 171 -3.11 7.49 11.87
CA THR A 171 -2.60 8.50 10.93
C THR A 171 -2.59 9.89 11.54
N LEU A 172 -3.70 10.30 12.16
CA LEU A 172 -3.83 11.61 12.81
C LEU A 172 -2.84 11.77 13.98
N ILE A 173 -2.71 10.74 14.83
CA ILE A 173 -1.73 10.73 15.92
C ILE A 173 -0.32 10.82 15.35
N SER A 174 0.00 10.10 14.27
CA SER A 174 1.32 10.15 13.63
C SER A 174 1.64 11.52 13.05
N MET A 175 0.67 12.16 12.38
CA MET A 175 0.82 13.53 11.90
C MET A 175 1.00 14.52 13.06
N PHE A 176 0.27 14.34 14.16
CA PHE A 176 0.42 15.15 15.35
C PHE A 176 1.80 14.97 16.00
N LEU A 177 2.30 13.74 16.12
CA LEU A 177 3.65 13.44 16.61
C LEU A 177 4.74 14.07 15.73
N LEU A 178 4.55 14.06 14.41
CA LEU A 178 5.42 14.77 13.48
C LEU A 178 5.41 16.27 13.69
N TYR A 179 4.21 16.85 13.84
CA TYR A 179 4.07 18.26 14.13
C TYR A 179 4.74 18.64 15.45
N LEU A 180 4.48 17.87 16.52
CA LEU A 180 5.12 18.07 17.82
C LEU A 180 6.64 18.02 17.68
N TRP A 181 7.18 17.00 17.00
CA TRP A 181 8.62 16.91 16.77
C TRP A 181 9.20 18.13 16.07
N GLN A 182 8.49 18.75 15.13
CA GLN A 182 8.97 19.97 14.50
C GLN A 182 9.03 21.15 15.46
N VAL A 183 8.15 21.19 16.46
CA VAL A 183 8.11 22.25 17.47
C VAL A 183 9.15 22.01 18.57
N ILE A 184 9.20 20.81 19.13
CA ILE A 184 10.00 20.50 20.33
C ILE A 184 11.24 19.66 20.04
N GLY A 185 11.38 19.07 18.86
CA GLY A 185 12.42 18.09 18.55
C GLY A 185 13.83 18.66 18.62
N LYS A 186 14.00 19.96 18.32
CA LYS A 186 15.28 20.66 18.53
C LYS A 186 15.64 20.68 20.01
N THR A 187 14.73 21.13 20.87
CA THR A 187 14.91 21.17 22.33
C THR A 187 15.17 19.77 22.88
N VAL A 188 14.37 18.77 22.49
CA VAL A 188 14.53 17.38 22.92
C VAL A 188 15.90 16.83 22.50
N MET A 189 16.34 17.07 21.27
CA MET A 189 17.67 16.63 20.83
C MET A 189 18.80 17.37 21.51
N GLU A 190 18.65 18.66 21.80
CA GLU A 190 19.60 19.44 22.59
C GLU A 190 19.71 18.87 24.00
N THR A 191 18.59 18.62 24.69
CA THR A 191 18.56 17.99 26.02
C THR A 191 19.10 16.56 26.02
N ILE A 192 18.74 15.72 25.04
CA ILE A 192 19.28 14.36 24.92
C ILE A 192 20.78 14.41 24.64
N ASN A 193 21.22 15.30 23.76
CA ASN A 193 22.65 15.45 23.47
C ASN A 193 23.39 15.99 24.69
N GLU A 194 22.83 16.90 25.47
CA GLU A 194 23.40 17.41 26.72
C GLU A 194 23.48 16.30 27.80
N PHE A 195 22.42 15.51 27.92
CA PHE A 195 22.36 14.38 28.84
C PHE A 195 23.38 13.29 28.47
N ILE A 196 23.52 12.98 27.17
CA ILE A 196 24.53 12.05 26.65
C ILE A 196 25.93 12.68 26.64
N SER A 197 26.06 14.00 26.46
CA SER A 197 27.35 14.71 26.43
C SER A 197 27.97 14.85 27.81
N SER A 198 27.23 14.60 28.88
CA SER A 198 27.81 14.36 30.21
C SER A 198 28.84 13.21 30.23
N LYS A 199 28.91 12.39 29.16
CA LYS A 199 29.84 11.26 29.11
C LYS A 199 30.76 11.05 27.92
N LEU A 200 30.79 11.78 26.77
CA LEU A 200 31.91 11.64 25.76
C LEU A 200 31.89 12.46 24.44
N ILE A 201 30.98 13.42 24.17
CA ILE A 201 30.69 13.83 22.76
C ILE A 201 31.10 15.26 22.36
N ASP A 202 31.93 16.00 23.12
CA ASP A 202 32.30 17.36 22.70
C ASP A 202 33.18 17.43 21.45
N LYS A 203 33.92 16.37 21.10
CA LYS A 203 34.77 16.33 19.88
C LYS A 203 34.04 15.91 18.60
N LYS A 204 32.93 15.17 18.68
CA LYS A 204 32.19 14.69 17.47
C LYS A 204 31.06 15.63 17.03
N ALA A 205 30.45 16.38 17.95
CA ALA A 205 29.36 17.31 17.64
C ALA A 205 29.84 18.52 16.80
N LYS A 206 31.01 19.10 17.12
CA LYS A 206 31.63 20.19 16.32
C LYS A 206 31.99 19.75 14.90
N LYS A 207 32.45 18.51 14.70
CA LYS A 207 32.76 17.95 13.36
C LYS A 207 31.51 17.70 12.51
N LYS A 208 30.35 17.43 13.13
CA LYS A 208 29.10 17.13 12.42
C LYS A 208 28.40 18.40 11.91
N ARG A 209 28.49 19.51 12.66
CA ARG A 209 28.02 20.85 12.23
C ARG A 209 28.86 21.47 11.10
N GLN A 210 30.05 20.93 10.82
CA GLN A 210 30.98 21.43 9.78
C GLN A 210 31.21 20.43 8.64
N ARG A 211 30.33 19.44 8.45
CA ARG A 211 30.40 18.58 7.26
C ARG A 211 29.97 19.38 6.03
N LYS A 212 30.93 20.10 5.43
CA LYS A 212 30.84 20.50 4.03
C LYS A 212 30.81 19.23 3.20
N ILE A 213 29.72 18.98 2.49
CA ILE A 213 29.63 17.85 1.56
C ILE A 213 30.77 18.02 0.54
N LYS A 214 31.66 17.02 0.45
CA LYS A 214 32.79 17.06 -0.47
C LYS A 214 32.24 17.05 -1.90
N LYS A 215 32.51 18.11 -2.65
CA LYS A 215 32.36 18.12 -4.11
C LYS A 215 33.21 16.96 -4.65
N ASN A 216 32.57 15.94 -5.25
CA ASN A 216 33.13 14.89 -6.13
C ASN A 216 33.04 13.43 -5.66
N GLU A 217 32.40 13.07 -4.54
CA GLU A 217 32.08 11.66 -4.27
C GLU A 217 30.64 11.37 -4.72
N PHE A 218 30.48 10.40 -5.64
CA PHE A 218 29.18 10.03 -6.22
C PHE A 218 28.28 9.30 -5.21
N VAL A 219 28.87 8.64 -4.21
CA VAL A 219 28.21 7.98 -3.08
C VAL A 219 29.16 7.97 -1.87
N ASN A 220 28.70 8.43 -0.70
CA ASN A 220 29.45 8.38 0.56
C ASN A 220 29.16 7.05 1.31
N LEU A 221 30.13 6.47 2.04
CA LEU A 221 29.90 5.28 2.88
C LEU A 221 28.73 5.49 3.87
N ASN A 222 28.58 6.71 4.41
CA ASN A 222 27.45 7.02 5.29
C ASN A 222 26.09 6.92 4.59
N GLU A 223 26.06 7.20 3.28
CA GLU A 223 24.87 7.13 2.44
C GLU A 223 24.46 5.68 2.18
N ILE A 224 25.44 4.82 1.90
CA ILE A 224 25.24 3.37 1.76
C ILE A 224 24.70 2.78 3.07
N ILE A 225 25.29 3.16 4.20
CA ILE A 225 24.81 2.70 5.52
C ILE A 225 23.37 3.20 5.77
N ALA A 226 23.08 4.48 5.47
CA ALA A 226 21.73 5.03 5.62
C ALA A 226 20.71 4.31 4.75
N PHE A 227 21.08 3.99 3.50
CA PHE A 227 20.29 3.22 2.56
C PHE A 227 19.98 1.82 3.11
N ILE A 228 21.02 1.06 3.53
CA ILE A 228 20.85 -0.30 4.05
C ILE A 228 19.94 -0.31 5.29
N ILE A 229 20.17 0.61 6.24
CA ILE A 229 19.34 0.70 7.45
C ILE A 229 17.90 1.04 7.09
N THR A 230 17.67 1.97 6.15
CA THR A 230 16.33 2.32 5.66
C THR A 230 15.61 1.09 5.13
N VAL A 231 16.27 0.33 4.26
CA VAL A 231 15.71 -0.90 3.67
C VAL A 231 15.34 -1.91 4.77
N LEU A 232 16.24 -2.16 5.73
CA LEU A 232 15.99 -3.10 6.82
C LEU A 232 14.82 -2.68 7.70
N VAL A 233 14.77 -1.41 8.10
CA VAL A 233 13.70 -0.86 8.95
C VAL A 233 12.34 -0.99 8.25
N PHE A 234 12.23 -0.50 7.00
CA PHE A 234 10.98 -0.56 6.27
C PHE A 234 10.54 -2.00 6.00
N SER A 235 11.48 -2.89 5.66
CA SER A 235 11.16 -4.30 5.42
C SER A 235 10.65 -5.00 6.67
N PHE A 236 11.26 -4.73 7.83
CA PHE A 236 10.83 -5.27 9.12
C PHE A 236 9.40 -4.81 9.44
N ILE A 237 9.15 -3.51 9.31
CA ILE A 237 7.91 -2.87 9.72
C ILE A 237 6.74 -3.24 8.80
N MET A 238 6.99 -3.26 7.48
CA MET A 238 6.03 -3.79 6.52
C MET A 238 5.70 -5.25 6.83
N SER A 239 6.71 -6.07 7.14
CA SER A 239 6.45 -7.48 7.44
C SER A 239 5.64 -7.65 8.72
N TRP A 240 5.93 -6.88 9.76
CA TRP A 240 5.14 -6.88 10.98
C TRP A 240 3.66 -6.51 10.74
N THR A 241 3.42 -5.58 9.82
CA THR A 241 2.09 -5.08 9.44
C THR A 241 1.25 -6.16 8.75
N TRP A 242 1.86 -6.93 7.85
CA TRP A 242 1.17 -7.81 6.92
C TRP A 242 1.28 -9.31 7.26
N THR A 243 1.68 -9.66 8.50
CA THR A 243 1.73 -11.05 8.99
C THR A 243 0.99 -11.21 10.30
N SER A 244 0.39 -12.38 10.54
CA SER A 244 -0.19 -12.74 11.85
C SER A 244 0.78 -13.55 12.72
N ASP A 245 1.66 -14.35 12.10
CA ASP A 245 2.49 -15.36 12.73
C ASP A 245 3.97 -15.20 12.40
N PHE A 246 4.84 -15.88 13.16
CA PHE A 246 6.29 -15.78 13.03
C PHE A 246 6.83 -16.48 11.77
N ASN A 247 6.21 -17.58 11.33
CA ASN A 247 6.64 -18.28 10.12
C ASN A 247 6.30 -17.44 8.88
N GLY A 248 5.09 -16.88 8.81
CA GLY A 248 4.70 -15.89 7.81
C GLY A 248 5.65 -14.69 7.78
N PHE A 249 6.09 -14.21 8.96
CA PHE A 249 6.99 -13.07 9.08
C PHE A 249 8.28 -13.23 8.27
N LYS A 250 8.97 -14.38 8.36
CA LYS A 250 10.24 -14.60 7.65
C LYS A 250 10.08 -14.52 6.13
N LYS A 251 9.04 -15.17 5.59
CA LYS A 251 8.76 -15.18 4.14
C LYS A 251 8.48 -13.76 3.64
N ILE A 252 7.61 -13.05 4.35
CA ILE A 252 7.18 -11.70 3.97
C ILE A 252 8.32 -10.69 4.17
N PHE A 253 9.18 -10.90 5.16
CA PHE A 253 10.41 -10.12 5.35
C PHE A 253 11.35 -10.22 4.16
N MET A 254 11.59 -11.41 3.62
CA MET A 254 12.43 -11.57 2.43
C MET A 254 11.83 -10.89 1.19
N ILE A 255 10.51 -10.99 1.01
CA ILE A 255 9.81 -10.30 -0.10
C ILE A 255 9.93 -8.79 0.06
N ASN A 256 9.63 -8.26 1.25
CA ASN A 256 9.72 -6.83 1.53
C ASN A 256 11.15 -6.32 1.42
N LEU A 257 12.16 -7.11 1.81
CA LEU A 257 13.56 -6.76 1.64
C LEU A 257 13.88 -6.48 0.17
N ILE A 258 13.46 -7.35 -0.74
CA ILE A 258 13.68 -7.19 -2.18
C ILE A 258 12.88 -6.00 -2.71
N VAL A 259 11.59 -5.92 -2.38
CA VAL A 259 10.67 -4.87 -2.86
C VAL A 259 11.15 -3.47 -2.43
N VAL A 260 11.43 -3.29 -1.14
CA VAL A 260 11.91 -2.02 -0.59
C VAL A 260 13.29 -1.68 -1.13
N PHE A 261 14.20 -2.66 -1.24
CA PHE A 261 15.52 -2.44 -1.84
C PHE A 261 15.39 -1.94 -3.27
N VAL A 262 14.62 -2.62 -4.13
CA VAL A 262 14.47 -2.27 -5.55
C VAL A 262 13.87 -0.88 -5.72
N ILE A 263 12.75 -0.59 -5.04
CA ILE A 263 12.11 0.73 -5.14
C ILE A 263 13.07 1.82 -4.65
N THR A 264 13.66 1.66 -3.46
CA THR A 264 14.57 2.67 -2.90
C THR A 264 15.79 2.86 -3.79
N PHE A 265 16.37 1.77 -4.32
CA PHE A 265 17.53 1.80 -5.19
C PHE A 265 17.26 2.56 -6.49
N ILE A 266 16.13 2.28 -7.15
CA ILE A 266 15.73 2.97 -8.38
C ILE A 266 15.55 4.48 -8.10
N ARG A 267 14.93 4.83 -6.97
CA ARG A 267 14.72 6.23 -6.57
C ARG A 267 16.04 6.95 -6.30
N GLU A 268 16.98 6.30 -5.62
CA GLU A 268 18.30 6.86 -5.37
C GLU A 268 19.13 7.01 -6.65
N ILE A 269 19.08 6.03 -7.56
CA ILE A 269 19.70 6.17 -8.89
C ILE A 269 19.10 7.37 -9.64
N ALA A 270 17.77 7.49 -9.66
CA ALA A 270 17.11 8.62 -10.31
C ALA A 270 17.56 9.95 -9.70
N ARG A 271 17.62 10.04 -8.37
CA ARG A 271 18.15 11.21 -7.65
C ARG A 271 19.57 11.54 -8.10
N LEU A 272 20.48 10.57 -8.10
CA LEU A 272 21.88 10.77 -8.49
C LEU A 272 22.00 11.23 -9.94
N ILE A 273 21.28 10.61 -10.88
CA ILE A 273 21.26 10.99 -12.29
C ILE A 273 20.79 12.45 -12.46
N PHE A 274 19.68 12.82 -11.81
CA PHE A 274 19.16 14.18 -11.90
C PHE A 274 20.09 15.19 -11.22
N CYS A 275 20.61 14.89 -10.03
CA CYS A 275 21.53 15.78 -9.33
C CYS A 275 22.81 16.01 -10.13
N TYR A 276 23.38 14.96 -10.72
CA TYR A 276 24.53 15.07 -11.62
C TYR A 276 24.22 15.97 -12.82
N LYS A 277 23.10 15.72 -13.51
CA LYS A 277 22.66 16.51 -14.67
C LYS A 277 22.44 17.98 -14.35
N PHE A 278 21.92 18.30 -13.17
CA PHE A 278 21.64 19.66 -12.73
C PHE A 278 22.76 20.29 -11.90
N LYS A 279 23.90 19.60 -11.75
CA LYS A 279 25.08 20.04 -10.96
C LYS A 279 24.72 20.38 -9.51
N LEU A 280 23.79 19.63 -8.93
CA LEU A 280 23.38 19.72 -7.54
C LEU A 280 24.08 18.66 -6.71
N ILE A 281 24.30 18.96 -5.43
CA ILE A 281 24.91 18.05 -4.47
C ILE A 281 23.88 17.75 -3.40
N SER A 282 23.53 16.47 -3.27
CA SER A 282 22.59 15.98 -2.27
C SER A 282 23.09 14.67 -1.65
N GLU A 283 22.76 14.45 -0.38
CA GLU A 283 23.13 13.24 0.37
C GLU A 283 21.88 12.60 0.99
N LEU A 284 21.76 11.27 0.90
CA LEU A 284 20.76 10.52 1.68
C LEU A 284 21.23 10.37 3.14
N ILE A 285 20.41 10.86 4.07
CA ILE A 285 20.69 10.85 5.50
C ILE A 285 19.69 9.96 6.23
N PHE A 286 20.19 9.07 7.07
CA PHE A 286 19.36 8.28 7.97
C PHE A 286 18.73 9.16 9.06
N TRP A 287 17.40 9.11 9.16
CA TRP A 287 16.63 9.88 10.12
C TRP A 287 16.18 9.01 11.28
N ARG A 288 16.96 9.06 12.36
CA ARG A 288 16.71 8.28 13.59
C ARG A 288 15.32 8.53 14.16
N PHE A 289 14.90 9.78 14.24
CA PHE A 289 13.57 10.12 14.74
C PHE A 289 12.47 9.61 13.81
N GLY A 290 12.63 9.80 12.50
CA GLY A 290 11.71 9.28 11.50
C GLY A 290 11.53 7.76 11.61
N THR A 291 12.62 7.04 11.91
CA THR A 291 12.59 5.59 12.19
C THR A 291 11.76 5.26 13.43
N VAL A 292 12.00 5.94 14.55
CA VAL A 292 11.23 5.74 15.80
C VAL A 292 9.75 6.03 15.58
N LEU A 293 9.46 7.16 14.93
CA LEU A 293 8.09 7.53 14.58
C LEU A 293 7.42 6.43 13.76
N THR A 294 8.13 5.81 12.81
CA THR A 294 7.55 4.73 12.04
C THR A 294 7.28 3.47 12.82
N ILE A 295 8.15 3.12 13.74
CA ILE A 295 7.88 1.98 14.63
C ILE A 295 6.61 2.28 15.43
N ILE A 296 6.51 3.47 16.04
CA ILE A 296 5.35 3.88 16.84
C ILE A 296 4.07 3.92 16.00
N SER A 297 4.09 4.55 14.82
CA SER A 297 2.90 4.66 13.97
C SER A 297 2.39 3.28 13.53
N THR A 298 3.32 2.39 13.16
CA THR A 298 2.99 1.00 12.81
C THR A 298 2.35 0.27 13.97
N LEU A 299 2.89 0.43 15.18
CA LEU A 299 2.30 -0.15 16.38
C LEU A 299 0.91 0.42 16.66
N LEU A 300 0.65 1.69 16.34
CA LEU A 300 -0.68 2.30 16.44
C LEU A 300 -1.66 1.80 15.37
N GLY A 301 -1.22 1.04 14.36
CA GLY A 301 -2.08 0.42 13.36
C GLY A 301 -2.00 1.03 11.96
N ASN A 302 -1.09 1.99 11.73
CA ASN A 302 -0.78 2.47 10.38
C ASN A 302 0.68 2.86 10.25
N THR A 303 1.38 2.28 9.29
CA THR A 303 2.80 2.53 9.07
C THR A 303 3.01 3.90 8.43
N PHE A 304 3.29 4.90 9.27
CA PHE A 304 3.60 6.27 8.86
C PHE A 304 5.10 6.54 9.08
N SER A 305 5.93 6.52 8.03
CA SER A 305 7.39 6.72 8.12
C SER A 305 8.06 7.60 7.08
N LEU A 306 9.18 8.19 7.53
CA LEU A 306 10.33 8.39 6.65
C LEU A 306 11.62 7.98 7.41
N ALA A 307 12.23 6.83 7.11
CA ALA A 307 13.46 6.40 7.81
C ALA A 307 14.73 7.13 7.33
N SER A 308 14.68 7.79 6.18
CA SER A 308 15.76 8.63 5.64
C SER A 308 15.21 9.79 4.83
N TYR A 309 15.95 10.88 4.76
CA TYR A 309 15.63 12.03 3.90
C TYR A 309 16.84 12.44 3.09
N THR A 310 16.61 13.16 2.01
CA THR A 310 17.69 13.73 1.20
C THR A 310 17.98 15.16 1.66
N LEU A 311 19.22 15.44 2.04
CA LEU A 311 19.70 16.77 2.38
C LEU A 311 20.38 17.43 1.18
N LEU A 312 20.03 18.67 0.88
CA LEU A 312 20.74 19.50 -0.11
C LEU A 312 21.92 20.24 0.54
N ASN A 313 23.05 20.36 -0.16
CA ASN A 313 24.18 21.13 0.35
C ASN A 313 23.84 22.63 0.46
N GLU A 314 24.04 23.21 1.64
CA GLU A 314 23.88 24.65 1.92
C GLU A 314 24.84 25.46 1.04
N GLY A 315 24.29 26.29 0.15
CA GLY A 315 25.07 27.13 -0.78
C GLY A 315 24.58 27.11 -2.23
N THR A 316 23.67 26.20 -2.58
CA THR A 316 23.04 26.19 -3.90
C THR A 316 21.83 27.13 -3.93
N LYS A 317 21.93 28.27 -4.64
CA LYS A 317 20.81 29.21 -4.91
C LYS A 317 19.68 28.62 -5.78
N ASP A 318 19.61 27.29 -5.91
CA ASP A 318 18.85 26.56 -6.92
C ASP A 318 17.72 25.71 -6.31
N LEU A 319 17.12 26.15 -5.19
CA LEU A 319 15.98 25.49 -4.51
C LEU A 319 14.86 25.12 -5.50
N LYS A 320 14.57 25.99 -6.48
CA LYS A 320 13.57 25.72 -7.53
C LYS A 320 13.93 24.52 -8.42
N LYS A 321 15.20 24.34 -8.77
CA LYS A 321 15.65 23.19 -9.58
C LYS A 321 15.54 21.91 -8.78
N TYR A 322 15.91 21.96 -7.50
CA TYR A 322 15.81 20.80 -6.64
C TYR A 322 14.35 20.38 -6.41
N GLY A 323 13.46 21.32 -6.09
CA GLY A 323 12.02 21.02 -5.97
C GLY A 323 11.43 20.38 -7.23
N LYS A 324 11.89 20.78 -8.42
CA LYS A 324 11.50 20.14 -9.68
C LYS A 324 12.03 18.71 -9.83
N ILE A 325 13.26 18.43 -9.38
CA ILE A 325 13.83 17.07 -9.39
C ILE A 325 13.06 16.18 -8.40
N SER A 326 12.84 16.67 -7.18
CA SER A 326 12.04 16.00 -6.16
C SER A 326 10.65 15.65 -6.70
N PHE A 327 9.98 16.59 -7.35
CA PHE A 327 8.70 16.35 -8.01
C PHE A 327 8.76 15.24 -9.07
N MET A 328 9.79 15.23 -9.92
CA MET A 328 9.94 14.20 -10.96
C MET A 328 10.13 12.81 -10.36
N ILE A 329 10.91 12.69 -9.29
CA ILE A 329 11.12 11.40 -8.59
C ILE A 329 9.82 10.95 -7.93
N SER A 330 9.11 11.86 -7.23
CA SER A 330 7.82 11.56 -6.61
C SER A 330 6.77 11.12 -7.63
N MET A 331 6.67 11.81 -8.77
CA MET A 331 5.74 11.42 -9.84
C MET A 331 6.09 10.08 -10.47
N PHE A 332 7.38 9.78 -10.65
CA PHE A 332 7.80 8.46 -11.12
C PHE A 332 7.36 7.36 -10.15
N THR A 333 7.63 7.51 -8.86
CA THR A 333 7.18 6.56 -7.84
C THR A 333 5.65 6.46 -7.78
N PHE A 334 4.93 7.55 -8.05
CA PHE A 334 3.47 7.56 -8.04
C PHE A 334 2.90 6.75 -9.21
N VAL A 335 3.47 6.90 -10.41
CA VAL A 335 3.11 6.09 -11.57
C VAL A 335 3.39 4.62 -11.29
N VAL A 336 4.54 4.27 -10.70
CA VAL A 336 4.84 2.89 -10.30
C VAL A 336 3.77 2.36 -9.33
N ALA A 337 3.36 3.14 -8.33
CA ALA A 337 2.30 2.75 -7.39
C ALA A 337 0.97 2.48 -8.09
N ILE A 338 0.51 3.39 -8.95
CA ILE A 338 -0.76 3.26 -9.68
C ILE A 338 -0.73 2.03 -10.60
N VAL A 339 0.35 1.82 -11.32
CA VAL A 339 0.47 0.74 -12.30
C VAL A 339 0.51 -0.62 -11.60
N THR A 340 1.36 -0.75 -10.58
CA THR A 340 1.42 -1.99 -9.79
C THR A 340 0.11 -2.26 -9.06
N TYR A 341 -0.58 -1.23 -8.59
CA TYR A 341 -1.93 -1.35 -8.03
C TYR A 341 -2.95 -1.86 -9.06
N VAL A 342 -3.02 -1.23 -10.23
CA VAL A 342 -3.96 -1.62 -11.31
C VAL A 342 -3.68 -3.05 -11.77
N ILE A 343 -2.42 -3.43 -11.98
CA ILE A 343 -2.06 -4.82 -12.32
C ILE A 343 -2.47 -5.77 -11.20
N ASN A 344 -2.30 -5.39 -9.92
CA ASN A 344 -2.69 -6.22 -8.78
C ASN A 344 -4.22 -6.41 -8.64
N LEU A 345 -5.03 -5.56 -9.26
CA LEU A 345 -6.48 -5.78 -9.32
C LEU A 345 -6.84 -6.95 -10.22
N PHE A 346 -6.04 -7.18 -11.27
CA PHE A 346 -6.32 -8.17 -12.31
C PHE A 346 -5.49 -9.44 -12.16
N SER A 347 -4.26 -9.33 -11.69
CA SER A 347 -3.34 -10.46 -11.43
C SER A 347 -2.81 -10.33 -10.00
N PRO A 348 -3.61 -10.67 -8.98
CA PRO A 348 -3.27 -10.45 -7.59
C PRO A 348 -1.99 -11.18 -7.20
N SER A 349 -1.01 -10.44 -6.68
CA SER A 349 0.27 -10.96 -6.25
C SER A 349 0.76 -10.19 -5.03
N LEU A 350 1.25 -10.94 -4.04
CA LEU A 350 1.84 -10.36 -2.84
C LEU A 350 2.98 -9.38 -3.15
N ILE A 351 3.77 -9.63 -4.21
CA ILE A 351 4.87 -8.74 -4.61
C ILE A 351 4.31 -7.40 -5.12
N LEU A 352 3.30 -7.45 -6.00
CA LEU A 352 2.64 -6.25 -6.52
C LEU A 352 1.96 -5.47 -5.39
N GLN A 353 1.32 -6.17 -4.45
CA GLN A 353 0.76 -5.58 -3.24
C GLN A 353 1.81 -4.77 -2.48
N MET A 354 2.94 -5.39 -2.13
CA MET A 354 3.98 -4.71 -1.36
C MET A 354 4.62 -3.56 -2.15
N LEU A 355 4.74 -3.68 -3.48
CA LEU A 355 5.27 -2.61 -4.36
C LEU A 355 4.40 -1.35 -4.28
N PHE A 356 3.09 -1.45 -4.54
CA PHE A 356 2.24 -0.25 -4.52
C PHE A 356 2.04 0.29 -3.10
N VAL A 357 1.89 -0.59 -2.09
CA VAL A 357 1.72 -0.18 -0.69
C VAL A 357 2.94 0.62 -0.22
N TYR A 358 4.14 0.09 -0.40
CA TYR A 358 5.36 0.80 -0.02
C TYR A 358 5.53 2.13 -0.78
N SER A 359 5.26 2.12 -2.09
CA SER A 359 5.39 3.31 -2.95
C SER A 359 4.44 4.43 -2.51
N ILE A 360 3.15 4.14 -2.32
CA ILE A 360 2.16 5.16 -2.00
C ILE A 360 2.33 5.69 -0.57
N MET A 361 2.70 4.83 0.38
CA MET A 361 2.99 5.24 1.76
C MET A 361 4.19 6.18 1.83
N THR A 362 5.26 5.84 1.11
CA THR A 362 6.46 6.67 1.05
C THR A 362 6.14 8.04 0.46
N LEU A 363 5.39 8.09 -0.64
CA LEU A 363 4.99 9.33 -1.31
C LEU A 363 4.11 10.23 -0.45
N PHE A 364 3.13 9.65 0.23
CA PHE A 364 2.20 10.40 1.08
C PHE A 364 2.96 11.22 2.13
N ILE A 365 4.01 10.65 2.70
CA ILE A 365 4.78 11.25 3.78
C ILE A 365 5.83 12.22 3.23
N GLU A 366 6.49 11.81 2.16
CA GLU A 366 7.42 12.68 1.46
C GLU A 366 6.78 13.96 0.96
N MET A 367 5.50 13.96 0.58
CA MET A 367 4.80 15.16 0.15
C MET A 367 4.41 16.13 1.29
N PHE A 368 4.75 15.82 2.54
CA PHE A 368 4.49 16.72 3.67
C PHE A 368 5.21 18.08 3.48
N PRO A 369 4.54 19.23 3.73
CA PRO A 369 5.02 20.56 3.31
C PRO A 369 6.07 21.19 4.23
N LYS A 370 6.89 20.41 4.92
CA LYS A 370 7.88 20.93 5.88
C LYS A 370 9.20 20.17 5.78
N GLU A 371 10.28 20.75 6.27
CA GLU A 371 11.56 20.04 6.31
C GLU A 371 11.48 18.82 7.25
N PRO A 372 12.18 17.71 6.93
CA PRO A 372 13.10 17.52 5.79
C PRO A 372 12.44 16.82 4.57
N PHE A 373 11.13 16.96 4.39
CA PHE A 373 10.38 16.19 3.39
C PHE A 373 10.47 16.82 1.98
N THR A 374 10.44 16.00 0.94
CA THR A 374 10.56 16.46 -0.46
C THR A 374 9.41 17.39 -0.88
N GLY A 375 8.23 17.26 -0.27
CA GLY A 375 7.07 18.12 -0.46
C GLY A 375 7.35 19.56 -0.10
N TYR A 376 8.23 19.82 0.88
CA TYR A 376 8.69 21.17 1.18
C TYR A 376 9.46 21.78 0.00
N ASP A 377 10.39 21.03 -0.60
CA ASP A 377 11.16 21.49 -1.75
C ASP A 377 10.27 21.74 -2.98
N ILE A 378 9.31 20.85 -3.21
CA ILE A 378 8.32 20.98 -4.30
C ILE A 378 7.47 22.23 -4.06
N ARG A 379 7.05 22.50 -2.81
CA ARG A 379 6.28 23.69 -2.43
C ARG A 379 7.07 24.97 -2.64
N LEU A 380 8.36 24.99 -2.28
CA LEU A 380 9.26 26.12 -2.54
C LEU A 380 9.44 26.40 -4.04
N TRP A 381 9.40 25.35 -4.87
CA TRP A 381 9.39 25.50 -6.32
C TRP A 381 8.05 26.03 -6.86
N SER A 382 6.94 25.38 -6.47
CA SER A 382 5.57 25.77 -6.85
C SER A 382 4.55 25.24 -5.85
N ASN A 383 3.94 26.16 -5.08
CA ASN A 383 2.89 25.82 -4.13
C ASN A 383 1.66 25.18 -4.80
N THR A 384 1.29 25.65 -5.99
CA THR A 384 0.15 25.09 -6.74
C THR A 384 0.40 23.66 -7.18
N VAL A 385 1.59 23.37 -7.75
CA VAL A 385 1.95 22.00 -8.17
C VAL A 385 2.00 21.06 -6.98
N TRP A 386 2.62 21.50 -5.87
CA TRP A 386 2.63 20.75 -4.62
C TRP A 386 1.22 20.43 -4.15
N PHE A 387 0.34 21.43 -4.03
CA PHE A 387 -1.00 21.27 -3.48
C PHE A 387 -1.85 20.28 -4.30
N ILE A 388 -1.92 20.47 -5.62
CA ILE A 388 -2.67 19.57 -6.52
C ILE A 388 -2.15 18.14 -6.40
N SER A 389 -0.83 17.97 -6.46
CA SER A 389 -0.22 16.63 -6.42
C SER A 389 -0.42 15.97 -5.06
N TYR A 390 -0.34 16.74 -3.97
CA TYR A 390 -0.55 16.21 -2.63
C TYR A 390 -1.98 15.73 -2.42
N VAL A 391 -2.98 16.51 -2.87
CA VAL A 391 -4.40 16.10 -2.83
C VAL A 391 -4.60 14.78 -3.59
N VAL A 392 -4.06 14.66 -4.80
CA VAL A 392 -4.15 13.44 -5.60
C VAL A 392 -3.50 12.24 -4.89
N ILE A 393 -2.31 12.43 -4.31
CA ILE A 393 -1.61 11.38 -3.56
C ILE A 393 -2.37 10.97 -2.30
N ILE A 394 -3.01 11.91 -1.59
CA ILE A 394 -3.86 11.60 -0.43
C ILE A 394 -5.05 10.73 -0.85
N ILE A 395 -5.76 11.11 -1.92
CA ILE A 395 -6.90 10.34 -2.42
C ILE A 395 -6.43 8.93 -2.80
N ALA A 396 -5.35 8.82 -3.57
CA ALA A 396 -4.78 7.55 -3.95
C ALA A 396 -4.31 6.72 -2.73
N TYR A 397 -3.69 7.34 -1.74
CA TYR A 397 -3.26 6.69 -0.50
C TYR A 397 -4.44 6.10 0.28
N VAL A 398 -5.52 6.88 0.45
CA VAL A 398 -6.74 6.44 1.13
C VAL A 398 -7.40 5.31 0.34
N SER A 399 -7.57 5.48 -0.96
CA SER A 399 -8.15 4.44 -1.83
C SER A 399 -7.31 3.16 -1.82
N MET A 400 -5.97 3.25 -1.94
CA MET A 400 -5.08 2.09 -2.04
C MET A 400 -4.89 1.33 -0.73
N ASN A 401 -4.98 2.00 0.44
CA ASN A 401 -4.68 1.36 1.73
C ASN A 401 -5.90 1.14 2.63
N PHE A 402 -6.98 1.92 2.50
CA PHE A 402 -8.10 1.88 3.45
C PHE A 402 -9.37 1.29 2.87
N THR A 403 -9.63 1.39 1.56
CA THR A 403 -10.83 0.79 0.96
C THR A 403 -10.63 -0.66 0.48
N LEU A 404 -9.38 -1.11 0.38
CA LEU A 404 -8.99 -2.39 -0.24
C LEU A 404 -8.51 -3.49 0.73
N TYR A 405 -8.12 -3.15 1.97
CA TYR A 405 -7.37 -4.05 2.88
C TYR A 405 -7.80 -3.99 4.36
N VAL A 406 -9.01 -3.46 4.63
CA VAL A 406 -9.65 -3.45 5.95
C VAL A 406 -10.67 -4.57 6.05
#